data_AF-A0A971AFA3-F1
#
_entry.id   AF-A0A971AFA3-F1
#
_cell.length_a   1.000
_cell.length_b   1.000
_cell.length_c   1.000
_cell.angle_alpha   90.00
_cell.angle_beta   90.00
_cell.angle_gamma   90.00
#
_symmetry.space_group_name_H-M   'P 1'
#
loop_
_entity.id
_entity.type
_entity.pdbx_description
1 polymer ?
#
loop_
_entity_poly.entity_id
_entity_poly.type
_entity_poly.pdbx_seq_one_letter_code
_entity_poly.pdbx_strand_id
1 'polypeptide(L)'
;MNHWVEKAISKWRQKSLVGGYPDGSFRPDQSLTRAEFVALVNRVFNYTQKAPLQFTDLSPEEWYIDDIAKAVAAGYINGYPDGTFRPEQTITRQEVAVILS
;
A
#
# COMPACT_ATOMS: atom_id res chain seq x y z
N MET A 1 -3.98 12.94 20.18
CA MET A 1 -3.40 12.66 18.86
C MET A 1 -1.90 12.51 19.01
N ASN A 2 -1.33 11.43 18.48
CA ASN A 2 0.06 11.04 18.70
C ASN A 2 1.00 11.87 17.82
N HIS A 3 1.82 12.72 18.43
CA HIS A 3 2.76 13.66 17.78
C HIS A 3 3.74 13.02 16.77
N TRP A 4 3.98 11.71 16.85
CA TRP A 4 4.87 11.00 15.93
C TRP A 4 4.21 10.68 14.58
N VAL A 5 2.90 10.42 14.57
CA VAL A 5 2.10 10.15 13.38
C VAL A 5 2.03 11.41 12.52
N GLU A 6 1.72 12.55 13.13
CA GLU A 6 1.68 13.86 12.45
C GLU A 6 2.99 14.25 11.76
N LYS A 7 4.13 13.97 12.40
CA LYS A 7 5.46 14.28 11.82
C LYS A 7 5.77 13.40 10.61
N ALA A 8 5.46 12.10 10.67
CA ALA A 8 5.64 11.20 9.54
C ALA A 8 4.74 11.60 8.37
N ILE A 9 3.47 11.90 8.63
CA ILE A 9 2.49 12.31 7.62
C ILE A 9 2.87 13.67 7.00
N SER A 10 3.30 14.64 7.81
CA SER A 10 3.73 15.96 7.31
C SER A 10 4.94 15.81 6.39
N LYS A 11 5.88 14.93 6.74
CA LYS A 11 7.05 14.61 5.91
C LYS A 11 6.63 13.92 4.61
N TRP A 12 5.60 13.09 4.63
CA TRP A 12 5.09 12.39 3.45
C TRP A 12 4.25 13.29 2.53
N ARG A 13 3.48 14.24 3.09
CA ARG A 13 2.82 15.31 2.33
C ARG A 13 3.82 16.21 1.63
N GLN A 14 4.88 16.64 2.32
CA GLN A 14 5.95 17.44 1.72
C GLN A 14 6.68 16.72 0.57
N LYS A 15 6.72 15.39 0.61
CA LYS A 15 7.36 14.56 -0.42
C LYS A 15 6.38 14.07 -1.48
N SER A 16 5.11 14.52 -1.48
CA SER A 16 4.04 14.02 -2.35
C SER A 16 3.85 12.49 -2.31
N LEU A 17 4.27 11.85 -1.22
CA LEU A 17 4.17 10.39 -1.02
C LEU A 17 2.78 9.96 -0.59
N VAL A 18 1.99 10.91 -0.07
CA VAL A 18 0.59 10.73 0.28
C VAL A 18 -0.16 11.93 -0.26
N GLY A 19 -0.93 11.71 -1.34
CA GLY A 19 -2.09 12.53 -1.60
C GLY A 19 -3.15 12.13 -0.57
N GLY A 20 -3.83 13.11 0.03
CA GLY A 20 -5.08 12.79 0.71
C GLY A 20 -6.04 12.09 -0.26
N TYR A 21 -7.16 11.60 0.25
CA TYR A 21 -8.24 11.15 -0.61
C TYR A 21 -8.57 12.24 -1.66
N PRO A 22 -9.17 11.90 -2.82
CA PRO A 22 -9.54 12.89 -3.83
C PRO A 22 -10.37 14.07 -3.29
N ASP A 23 -11.04 13.87 -2.14
CA ASP A 23 -11.78 14.89 -1.38
C ASP A 23 -10.92 15.81 -0.50
N GLY A 24 -9.59 15.66 -0.52
CA GLY A 24 -8.64 16.43 0.30
C GLY A 24 -8.56 15.99 1.76
N SER A 25 -9.32 14.98 2.18
CA SER A 25 -9.31 14.49 3.55
C SER A 25 -8.09 13.58 3.80
N PHE A 26 -7.51 13.73 5.00
CA PHE A 26 -6.52 12.81 5.51
C PHE A 26 -7.06 12.26 6.83
N ARG A 27 -7.24 10.94 6.89
CA ARG A 27 -7.98 10.28 7.96
C ARG A 27 -7.05 9.34 8.72
N PRO A 28 -6.22 9.86 9.66
CA PRO A 28 -5.17 9.09 10.35
C PRO A 28 -5.71 7.88 11.14
N ASP A 29 -6.96 7.97 11.58
CA ASP A 29 -7.62 6.91 12.36
C ASP A 29 -8.45 5.97 11.48
N GLN A 30 -8.58 6.26 10.18
CA GLN A 30 -9.24 5.36 9.24
C GLN A 30 -8.30 4.22 8.88
N SER A 31 -8.84 3.01 8.88
CA SER A 31 -8.07 1.84 8.46
C SER A 31 -7.78 1.90 6.96
N LEU A 32 -6.53 1.60 6.57
CA LEU A 32 -6.11 1.54 5.18
C LEU A 32 -6.46 0.18 4.57
N THR A 33 -6.74 0.16 3.27
CA THR A 33 -6.78 -1.10 2.51
C THR A 33 -5.37 -1.61 2.24
N ARG A 34 -5.26 -2.90 1.91
CA ARG A 34 -3.97 -3.51 1.51
C ARG A 34 -3.38 -2.83 0.27
N ALA A 35 -4.21 -2.46 -0.70
CA ALA A 35 -3.78 -1.73 -1.89
C ALA A 35 -3.22 -0.34 -1.55
N GLU A 36 -3.89 0.42 -0.69
CA GLU A 36 -3.43 1.74 -0.24
C GLU A 36 -2.08 1.65 0.50
N PHE A 37 -1.91 0.63 1.34
CA PHE A 37 -0.67 0.41 2.07
C PHE A 37 0.50 0.05 1.13
N VAL A 38 0.27 -0.80 0.13
CA VAL A 38 1.30 -1.15 -0.87
C VAL A 38 1.72 0.08 -1.69
N ALA A 39 0.75 0.89 -2.16
CA ALA A 39 1.04 2.13 -2.88
C ALA A 39 1.89 3.10 -2.03
N LEU A 40 1.61 3.18 -0.73
CA LEU A 40 2.40 3.97 0.22
C LEU A 40 3.84 3.46 0.34
N VAL A 41 4.03 2.15 0.54
CA VAL A 41 5.36 1.53 0.64
C VAL A 41 6.16 1.79 -0.64
N ASN A 42 5.57 1.57 -1.82
CA ASN A 42 6.25 1.84 -3.09
C ASN A 42 6.70 3.29 -3.24
N ARG A 43 5.89 4.26 -2.82
CA ARG A 43 6.28 5.67 -2.86
C ARG A 43 7.44 5.96 -1.90
N VAL A 44 7.40 5.42 -0.68
CA VAL A 44 8.44 5.65 0.33
C VAL A 44 9.80 5.07 -0.11
N PHE A 45 9.81 3.88 -0.69
CA PHE A 45 11.03 3.18 -1.11
C PHE A 45 11.38 3.39 -2.59
N ASN A 46 10.53 4.07 -3.35
CA ASN A 46 10.68 4.36 -4.77
C ASN A 46 10.89 3.10 -5.62
N TYR A 47 10.09 2.06 -5.39
CA TYR A 47 10.11 0.85 -6.23
C TYR A 47 9.51 1.15 -7.61
N THR A 48 10.17 0.66 -8.66
CA THR A 48 9.80 0.95 -10.06
C THR A 48 9.70 -0.29 -10.94
N GLN A 49 10.43 -1.36 -10.62
CA GLN A 49 10.38 -2.62 -11.36
C GLN A 49 9.03 -3.31 -11.15
N LYS A 50 8.51 -4.00 -12.18
CA LYS A 50 7.24 -4.72 -12.13
C LYS A 50 7.46 -6.21 -12.42
N ALA A 51 6.67 -7.07 -11.78
CA ALA A 51 6.63 -8.49 -12.03
C ALA A 51 5.22 -8.90 -12.50
N PRO A 52 5.09 -10.00 -13.27
CA PRO A 52 3.79 -10.57 -13.59
C PRO A 52 3.00 -10.92 -12.33
N LEU A 53 1.72 -10.58 -12.32
CA LEU A 53 0.80 -10.91 -11.23
C LEU A 53 0.14 -12.25 -11.49
N GLN A 54 -0.01 -13.05 -10.43
CA GLN A 54 -0.63 -14.38 -10.48
C GLN A 54 -1.87 -14.47 -9.58
N PHE A 55 -2.36 -13.33 -9.07
CA PHE A 55 -3.49 -13.28 -8.16
C PHE A 55 -4.82 -13.40 -8.90
N THR A 56 -5.76 -14.18 -8.35
CA THR A 56 -7.05 -14.46 -9.01
C THR A 56 -8.10 -13.38 -8.83
N ASP A 57 -7.88 -12.46 -7.89
CA ASP A 57 -8.82 -11.42 -7.47
C ASP A 57 -8.43 -10.01 -7.94
N LEU A 58 -7.59 -9.93 -8.98
CA LEU A 58 -7.12 -8.67 -9.54
C LEU A 58 -7.64 -8.45 -10.96
N SER A 59 -8.20 -7.27 -11.21
CA SER A 59 -8.52 -6.78 -12.55
C SER A 59 -7.41 -5.85 -13.06
N PRO A 60 -6.86 -6.04 -14.27
CA PRO A 60 -5.77 -5.21 -14.81
C PRO A 60 -6.07 -3.71 -14.94
N GLU A 61 -7.34 -3.33 -14.89
CA GLU A 61 -7.81 -1.94 -15.06
C GLU A 61 -7.82 -1.16 -13.74
N GLU A 62 -7.56 -1.82 -12.62
CA GLU A 62 -7.59 -1.21 -11.28
C GLU A 62 -6.37 -0.32 -11.01
N TRP A 63 -6.58 0.77 -10.30
CA TRP A 63 -5.56 1.81 -10.07
C TRP A 63 -4.31 1.30 -9.34
N TYR A 64 -4.45 0.26 -8.52
CA TYR A 64 -3.40 -0.29 -7.67
C TYR A 64 -2.55 -1.38 -8.35
N ILE A 65 -2.90 -1.82 -9.56
CA ILE A 65 -2.26 -2.98 -10.21
C ILE A 65 -0.77 -2.79 -10.39
N ASP A 66 -0.38 -1.60 -10.82
CA ASP A 66 1.03 -1.24 -10.98
C ASP A 66 1.79 -1.29 -9.66
N ASP A 67 1.15 -0.92 -8.56
CA ASP A 67 1.77 -0.92 -7.24
C ASP A 67 1.89 -2.34 -6.67
N ILE A 68 0.90 -3.21 -6.90
CA ILE A 68 1.01 -4.63 -6.54
C ILE A 68 2.11 -5.30 -7.37
N ALA A 69 2.21 -5.01 -8.66
CA ALA A 69 3.25 -5.57 -9.54
C ALA A 69 4.65 -5.18 -9.08
N LYS A 70 4.83 -3.95 -8.58
CA LYS A 70 6.10 -3.52 -7.97
C LYS A 70 6.37 -4.20 -6.65
N ALA A 71 5.34 -4.40 -5.84
CA ALA A 71 5.48 -5.06 -4.55
C ALA A 71 5.94 -6.51 -4.67
N VAL A 72 5.37 -7.22 -5.65
CA VAL A 72 5.78 -8.60 -6.00
C VAL A 72 7.21 -8.61 -6.54
N ALA A 73 7.57 -7.67 -7.44
CA ALA A 73 8.94 -7.57 -7.95
C ALA A 73 9.98 -7.27 -6.87
N ALA A 74 9.62 -6.44 -5.90
CA ALA A 74 10.45 -6.11 -4.74
C ALA A 74 10.48 -7.21 -3.67
N GLY A 75 9.60 -8.22 -3.77
CA GLY A 75 9.60 -9.41 -2.92
C GLY A 75 8.94 -9.25 -1.55
N TYR A 76 8.32 -8.10 -1.25
CA TYR A 76 7.68 -7.86 0.05
C TYR A 76 6.18 -8.22 0.08
N ILE A 77 5.62 -8.67 -1.05
CA ILE A 77 4.26 -9.20 -1.17
C ILE A 77 4.27 -10.54 -1.90
N ASN A 78 3.63 -11.55 -1.29
CA ASN A 78 3.41 -12.87 -1.89
C ASN A 78 1.91 -13.25 -2.00
N GLY A 79 1.01 -12.40 -1.49
CA GLY A 79 -0.43 -12.71 -1.38
C GLY A 79 -0.74 -13.77 -0.32
N TYR A 80 -1.93 -14.36 -0.43
CA TYR A 80 -2.42 -15.41 0.46
C TYR A 80 -2.29 -16.81 -0.18
N PRO A 81 -2.31 -17.89 0.63
CA PRO A 81 -2.22 -19.27 0.12
C PRO A 81 -3.34 -19.68 -0.84
N ASP A 82 -4.48 -18.97 -0.83
CA ASP A 82 -5.62 -19.20 -1.72
C ASP A 82 -5.45 -18.55 -3.11
N GLY A 83 -4.29 -17.92 -3.37
CA GLY A 83 -4.01 -17.23 -4.63
C GLY A 83 -4.59 -15.82 -4.73
N THR A 84 -5.08 -15.24 -3.61
CA THR A 84 -5.63 -13.88 -3.59
C THR A 84 -4.65 -12.85 -3.05
N PHE A 85 -4.85 -11.57 -3.40
CA PHE A 85 -4.15 -10.43 -2.79
C PHE A 85 -5.03 -9.66 -1.78
N ARG A 86 -6.34 -9.62 -2.04
CA ARG A 86 -7.41 -8.92 -1.29
C ARG A 86 -7.17 -7.41 -1.20
N PRO A 87 -7.16 -6.68 -2.34
CA PRO A 87 -6.73 -5.29 -2.40
C PRO A 87 -7.58 -4.35 -1.55
N GLU A 88 -8.89 -4.56 -1.51
CA GLU A 88 -9.86 -3.74 -0.77
C GLU A 88 -10.01 -4.14 0.71
N GLN A 89 -9.39 -5.24 1.13
CA GLN A 89 -9.45 -5.65 2.51
C GLN A 89 -8.62 -4.69 3.37
N THR A 90 -9.20 -4.26 4.49
CA THR A 90 -8.48 -3.53 5.53
C THR A 90 -7.23 -4.31 5.96
N ILE A 91 -6.08 -3.64 5.96
CA ILE A 91 -4.82 -4.23 6.41
C ILE A 91 -4.74 -4.27 7.95
N THR A 92 -4.33 -5.42 8.48
CA THR A 92 -4.13 -5.63 9.92
C THR A 92 -2.71 -5.29 10.36
N ARG A 93 -2.51 -5.06 11.66
CA ARG A 93 -1.17 -4.82 12.23
C ARG A 93 -0.20 -5.97 12.01
N GLN A 94 -0.71 -7.21 11.98
CA GLN A 94 0.12 -8.40 11.72
C GLN A 94 0.62 -8.42 10.28
N GLU A 95 -0.22 -8.08 9.31
CA GLU A 95 0.16 -8.01 7.91
C GLU A 95 1.16 -6.88 7.65
N VAL A 96 0.98 -5.73 8.30
CA VAL A 96 1.96 -4.64 8.26
C VAL A 96 3.32 -5.11 8.78
N ALA A 97 3.36 -5.88 9.87
CA ALA A 97 4.61 -6.39 10.42
C ALA A 97 5.31 -7.37 9.46
N VAL A 98 4.56 -8.21 8.76
CA VAL A 98 5.10 -9.14 7.74
C VAL A 98 5.68 -8.37 6.54
N ILE A 99 5.07 -7.25 6.16
CA ILE A 99 5.56 -6.44 5.03
C ILE A 99 6.82 -5.64 5.39
N LEU A 100 7.00 -5.28 6.66
CA LEU A 100 8.08 -4.41 7.13
C LEU A 100 9.26 -5.14 7.80
N SER A 101 9.22 -6.47 7.91
CA SER A 101 10.28 -7.29 8.50
C SER A 101 11.45 -7.51 7.56
#